data_AF-A0A1V3NRB6-F1
#
_entry.id   AF-A0A1V3NRB6-F1
#
_cell.length_a   1.000
_cell.length_b   1.000
_cell.length_c   1.000
_cell.angle_alpha   90.00
_cell.angle_beta   90.00
_cell.angle_gamma   90.00
#
_symmetry.space_group_name_H-M   'P 1'
#
loop_
_entity.id
_entity.type
_entity.pdbx_description
1 polymer ?
#
loop_
_entity_poly.entity_id
_entity_poly.type
_entity_poly.pdbx_seq_one_letter_code
_entity_poly.pdbx_strand_id
1 'polypeptide(L)' 'MKESGSVPHVGAQDPELQNSPIAMEADEEMDVLRQEVPGEPVCYFNNVAFTHGDLVDSGGTLLRCDYGIWISASTTD' A
#
# COMPACT_ATOMS: atom_id res chain seq x y z
N MET A 1 -6.03 25.51 -10.27
CA MET A 1 -5.56 24.21 -10.79
C MET A 1 -5.68 23.21 -9.65
N LYS A 2 -6.49 22.16 -9.78
CA LYS A 2 -6.41 21.02 -8.86
C LYS A 2 -5.89 19.88 -9.72
N GLU A 3 -4.58 19.65 -9.56
CA GLU A 3 -3.84 18.56 -10.19
C GLU A 3 -4.72 17.32 -10.19
N SER A 4 -5.02 16.80 -11.38
CA SER A 4 -5.67 15.51 -11.54
C SER A 4 -4.69 14.46 -11.01
N GLY A 5 -4.76 14.21 -9.70
CA GLY A 5 -3.94 13.23 -8.99
C GLY A 5 -4.32 11.83 -9.44
N SER A 6 -3.83 11.43 -10.61
CA SER A 6 -4.00 10.08 -11.11
C SER A 6 -3.17 9.18 -10.22
N VAL A 7 -3.83 8.27 -9.52
CA VAL A 7 -3.17 7.23 -8.73
C VAL A 7 -2.23 6.43 -9.66
N PRO A 8 -0.96 6.22 -9.30
CA PRO A 8 -0.02 5.48 -10.12
C PRO A 8 -0.49 4.03 -10.32
N HIS A 9 -0.54 3.59 -11.58
CA HIS A 9 -0.86 2.21 -11.94
C HIS A 9 0.41 1.37 -11.88
N VAL A 10 0.52 0.52 -10.86
CA VAL A 10 1.75 -0.23 -10.54
C VAL A 10 1.73 -1.68 -11.02
N GLY A 11 0.60 -2.14 -11.56
CA GLY A 11 0.43 -3.51 -12.02
C GLY A 11 0.40 -4.52 -10.86
N ALA A 12 0.87 -5.73 -11.09
CA ALA A 12 1.01 -6.75 -10.04
C ALA A 12 2.38 -6.67 -9.35
N GLN A 13 2.47 -7.20 -8.13
CA GLN A 13 3.76 -7.36 -7.44
C GLN A 13 4.61 -8.42 -8.14
N ASP A 14 5.86 -8.07 -8.40
CA ASP A 14 6.86 -8.92 -9.02
C ASP A 14 7.62 -9.68 -7.91
N PRO A 15 7.59 -11.03 -7.89
CA PRO A 15 8.13 -11.83 -6.78
C PRO A 15 9.66 -11.73 -6.65
N GLU A 16 10.36 -11.23 -7.67
CA GLU A 16 11.81 -11.04 -7.64
C GLU A 16 12.21 -9.67 -7.03
N LEU A 17 11.24 -8.78 -6.80
CA LEU A 17 11.47 -7.41 -6.31
C LEU A 17 11.01 -7.23 -4.86
N GLN A 18 11.51 -6.16 -4.23
CA GLN A 18 11.09 -5.78 -2.88
C GLN A 18 9.64 -5.26 -2.90
N ASN A 19 8.79 -5.94 -2.13
CA ASN A 19 7.37 -5.67 -2.01
C ASN A 19 6.94 -5.69 -0.55
N SER A 20 6.12 -4.72 -0.17
CA SER A 20 5.40 -4.72 1.10
C SER A 20 4.22 -5.69 1.06
N PRO A 21 3.86 -6.33 2.19
CA PRO A 21 2.71 -7.21 2.26
C PRO A 21 1.41 -6.46 1.99
N ILE A 22 0.42 -7.15 1.41
CA ILE A 22 -0.93 -6.62 1.18
C ILE A 22 -1.90 -7.26 2.18
N ALA A 23 -2.51 -6.45 3.04
CA ALA A 23 -3.55 -6.86 3.98
C ALA A 23 -4.93 -6.64 3.36
N MET A 24 -5.69 -7.73 3.25
CA MET A 24 -7.02 -7.74 2.61
C MET A 24 -8.12 -7.27 3.57
N GLU A 25 -7.93 -7.46 4.88
CA GLU A 25 -8.90 -7.16 5.93
C GLU A 25 -8.22 -6.40 7.08
N ALA A 26 -8.83 -5.29 7.52
CA ALA A 26 -8.20 -4.30 8.39
C ALA A 26 -8.30 -4.61 9.90
N ASP A 27 -8.78 -5.78 10.33
CA ASP A 27 -9.42 -5.86 11.65
C ASP A 27 -8.53 -6.41 12.79
N GLU A 28 -7.71 -7.45 12.58
CA GLU A 28 -6.97 -8.08 13.71
C GLU A 28 -5.46 -8.32 13.46
N GLU A 29 -5.03 -8.52 12.20
CA GLU A 29 -3.62 -8.79 11.88
C GLU A 29 -2.79 -7.50 11.74
N MET A 30 -3.44 -6.37 11.41
CA MET A 30 -2.79 -5.08 11.18
C MET A 30 -2.24 -4.46 12.48
N ASP A 31 -2.90 -4.65 13.62
CA ASP A 31 -2.44 -4.11 14.91
C ASP A 31 -1.18 -4.83 15.42
N VAL A 32 -1.08 -6.14 15.18
CA VAL A 32 0.13 -6.93 15.48
C VAL A 32 1.29 -6.49 14.60
N LEU A 33 1.07 -6.37 13.28
CA LEU A 33 2.09 -5.93 12.33
C LEU A 33 2.59 -4.51 12.62
N ARG A 34 1.71 -3.59 13.05
CA ARG A 34 2.07 -2.21 13.45
C ARG A 34 2.95 -2.15 14.70
N GLN A 35 2.81 -3.08 15.63
CA GLN A 35 3.66 -3.15 16.83
C GLN A 35 5.07 -3.68 16.55
N GLU A 36 5.27 -4.42 15.45
CA GLU A 36 6.53 -5.09 15.13
C GLU A 36 7.41 -4.33 14.13
N VAL A 37 6.93 -3.24 13.51
CA VAL A 37 7.71 -2.46 12.52
C VAL A 37 8.38 -1.25 13.18
N PRO A 38 9.71 -1.26 13.39
CA PRO A 38 10.45 -0.07 13.79
C PRO A 38 10.54 0.92 12.63
N GLY A 39 9.53 1.78 12.48
CA GLY A 39 9.71 3.13 11.94
C GLY A 39 10.16 3.30 10.49
N GLU A 40 9.94 2.36 9.57
CA GLU A 40 9.96 2.68 8.13
C GLU A 40 8.52 3.05 7.71
N PRO A 41 8.17 4.34 7.59
CA PRO A 41 6.82 4.79 7.26
C PRO A 41 6.52 4.61 5.76
N VAL A 42 7.14 3.63 5.11
CA VAL A 42 7.09 3.45 3.65
C VAL A 42 6.71 2.03 3.27
N CYS A 43 5.83 1.92 2.29
CA CYS A 43 5.47 0.67 1.63
C CYS A 43 6.27 0.52 0.35
N TYR A 44 6.73 -0.69 0.05
CA TYR A 44 7.42 -0.99 -1.19
C TYR A 44 6.47 -1.66 -2.19
N PHE A 45 6.56 -1.28 -3.46
CA PHE A 45 5.90 -1.97 -4.56
C PHE A 45 6.88 -2.05 -5.72
N ASN A 46 7.29 -3.26 -6.12
CA ASN A 46 8.26 -3.48 -7.20
C ASN A 46 9.53 -2.62 -7.04
N ASN A 47 10.11 -2.60 -5.83
CA ASN A 47 11.31 -1.83 -5.49
C ASN A 47 11.12 -0.29 -5.47
N VAL A 48 9.88 0.20 -5.56
CA VAL A 48 9.51 1.61 -5.41
C VAL A 48 8.96 1.85 -4.01
N ALA A 49 9.48 2.87 -3.31
CA ALA A 49 9.02 3.25 -1.98
C ALA A 49 7.87 4.28 -2.07
N PHE A 50 6.83 4.07 -1.27
CA PHE A 50 5.64 4.91 -1.15
C PHE A 50 5.47 5.29 0.32
N THR A 51 5.16 6.53 0.61
CA THR A 51 4.97 7.00 1.98
C THR A 51 3.62 6.59 2.55
N HIS A 52 3.51 6.52 3.88
CA HIS A 52 2.23 6.30 4.54
C HIS A 52 1.17 7.29 4.02
N GLY A 53 0.04 6.75 3.57
CA GLY A 53 -1.06 7.50 2.98
C GLY A 53 -1.06 7.55 1.45
N ASP A 54 0.05 7.18 0.78
CA ASP A 54 0.08 7.08 -0.68
C ASP A 54 -0.88 5.99 -1.19
N LEU A 55 -1.43 6.24 -2.38
CA LEU A 55 -2.34 5.34 -3.06
C LEU A 55 -1.68 4.79 -4.32
N VAL A 56 -1.92 3.52 -4.62
CA VAL A 56 -1.51 2.88 -5.87
C VAL A 56 -2.65 2.02 -6.43
N ASP A 57 -2.78 1.94 -7.75
CA ASP A 57 -3.69 1.01 -8.40
C ASP A 57 -2.91 -0.23 -8.82
N SER A 58 -3.24 -1.37 -8.19
CA SER A 58 -2.66 -2.66 -8.50
C SER A 58 -3.62 -3.46 -9.39
N GLY A 59 -3.72 -3.09 -10.67
CA GLY A 59 -4.51 -3.83 -11.64
C GLY A 59 -6.03 -3.77 -11.40
N GLY A 60 -6.55 -2.63 -10.94
CA GLY A 60 -7.96 -2.40 -10.64
C GLY A 60 -8.33 -2.52 -9.15
N THR A 61 -7.34 -2.78 -8.29
CA THR A 61 -7.50 -2.72 -6.83
C THR A 61 -6.73 -1.52 -6.30
N LEU A 62 -7.43 -0.61 -5.62
CA LEU A 62 -6.82 0.54 -4.98
C LEU A 62 -6.20 0.11 -3.65
N LEU A 63 -4.90 0.32 -3.51
CA LEU A 63 -4.15 0.03 -2.29
C LEU A 63 -3.67 1.34 -1.68
N ARG A 64 -3.79 1.47 -0.36
CA ARG A 64 -3.25 2.58 0.42
C ARG A 64 -2.08 2.08 1.25
N CYS A 65 -0.99 2.84 1.29
CA CYS A 65 0.12 2.52 2.16
C CYS A 65 -0.24 2.87 3.61
N ASP A 66 -0.14 1.87 4.49
CA ASP A 66 -0.32 1.99 5.92
C ASP A 66 0.91 1.42 6.63
N TYR A 67 1.89 2.29 6.92
CA TYR A 67 3.06 1.96 7.76
C TYR A 67 3.80 0.67 7.33
N GLY A 68 4.12 0.58 6.04
CA GLY A 68 4.83 -0.57 5.48
C GLY A 68 3.95 -1.72 4.99
N ILE A 69 2.63 -1.59 5.12
CA ILE A 69 1.63 -2.57 4.68
C ILE A 69 0.69 -1.91 3.67
N TRP A 70 0.37 -2.60 2.59
CA TRP A 70 -0.65 -2.17 1.64
C TRP A 70 -2.02 -2.62 2.13
N ILE A 71 -2.95 -1.70 2.36
CA ILE A 71 -4.34 -2.02 2.73
C ILE A 71 -5.25 -1.75 1.54
N SER A 72 -6.25 -2.61 1.32
CA SER A 72 -7.26 -2.34 0.29
C SER A 72 -8.07 -1.09 0.68
N ALA A 73 -8.00 -0.05 -0.14
CA ALA A 73 -8.85 1.11 -0.01
C ALA A 73 -10.15 0.78 -0.73
N SER A 74 -11.06 0.09 -0.06
CA SER A 74 -12.42 -0.04 -0.58
C SER A 74 -12.98 1.37 -0.76
N THR A 75 -13.33 1.72 -2.00
CA THR A 75 -14.13 2.91 -2.27
C THR A 75 -15.51 2.64 -1.69
N THR A 76 -15.71 2.95 -0.41
CA THR A 76 -17.05 3.01 0.17
C THR A 76 -17.77 4.17 -0.50
N ASP A 77 -18.53 3.87 -1.55
CA ASP A 77 -19.66 4.68 -2.04
C ASP A 77 -20.93 4.24 -1.31
#